data_AF-A0A7Y4ISR2-F1
#
_entry.id   AF-A0A7Y4ISR2-F1
#
_cell.length_a   1.000
_cell.length_b   1.000
_cell.length_c   1.000
_cell.angle_alpha   90.00
_cell.angle_beta   90.00
_cell.angle_gamma   90.00
#
_symmetry.space_group_name_H-M   'P 1'
#
loop_
_entity.id
_entity.type
_entity.pdbx_description
1 polymer ?
#
loop_
_entity_poly.entity_id
_entity_poly.type
_entity_poly.pdbx_seq_one_letter_code
_entity_poly.pdbx_strand_id
1 'polypeptide(L)'
;MHDADHLVVTDDKVIELLVERHGSFLQEKSSTISQGFPATVSTERRSANAKFSICFTGSFYADFRSPAQLATALRAVEDLDFQFQIIGNNDRFKPLFEGIRGVEFLGQKSHG
;
A
#
# COMPACT_ATOMS: atom_id res chain seq x y z
N MET A 1 -7.41 1.54 -25.58
CA MET A 1 -6.29 2.51 -25.56
C MET A 1 -6.00 3.14 -26.92
N HIS A 2 -6.44 2.54 -28.04
CA HIS A 2 -6.24 3.13 -29.38
C HIS A 2 -7.11 4.36 -29.65
N ASP A 3 -8.26 4.50 -28.96
CA ASP A 3 -9.22 5.60 -29.19
C ASP A 3 -9.00 6.82 -28.29
N ALA A 4 -8.01 6.81 -27.40
CA ALA A 4 -7.70 7.95 -26.54
C ALA A 4 -6.67 8.85 -27.21
N ASP A 5 -6.97 10.16 -27.30
CA ASP A 5 -6.07 11.15 -27.87
C ASP A 5 -4.87 11.44 -26.96
N HIS A 6 -5.09 11.39 -25.64
CA HIS A 6 -4.06 11.66 -24.62
C HIS A 6 -4.29 10.81 -23.36
N LEU A 7 -3.19 10.43 -22.71
CA LEU A 7 -3.17 9.66 -21.46
C LEU A 7 -2.64 10.53 -20.33
N VAL A 8 -3.41 10.63 -19.25
CA VAL A 8 -2.99 11.31 -18.02
C VAL A 8 -2.87 10.28 -16.92
N VAL A 9 -1.68 10.18 -16.33
CA VAL A 9 -1.41 9.26 -15.21
C VAL A 9 -0.88 10.03 -14.01
N THR A 10 -0.77 9.35 -12.86
CA THR A 10 -0.38 9.99 -11.60
C THR A 10 1.09 9.78 -11.22
N ASP A 11 1.81 8.94 -11.96
CA ASP A 11 3.22 8.60 -11.71
C ASP A 11 3.89 8.19 -13.03
N ASP A 12 5.11 8.67 -13.28
CA ASP A 12 5.87 8.38 -14.51
C ASP A 12 6.16 6.89 -14.68
N LYS A 13 6.28 6.12 -13.58
CA LYS A 13 6.45 4.66 -13.64
C LYS A 13 5.27 3.96 -14.30
N VAL A 14 4.08 4.56 -14.26
CA VAL A 14 2.92 4.02 -15.00
C VAL A 14 3.12 4.22 -16.49
N ILE A 15 3.68 5.35 -16.93
CA ILE A 15 4.02 5.57 -18.35
C ILE A 15 5.05 4.54 -18.81
N GLU A 16 6.10 4.31 -18.02
CA GLU A 16 7.13 3.30 -18.32
C GLU A 16 6.52 1.91 -18.54
N LEU A 17 5.67 1.46 -17.61
CA LEU A 17 4.97 0.17 -17.70
C LEU A 17 4.05 0.09 -18.92
N LEU A 18 3.34 1.17 -19.25
CA LEU A 18 2.46 1.23 -20.41
C LEU A 18 3.25 1.17 -21.72
N VAL A 19 4.36 1.91 -21.79
CA VAL A 19 5.27 1.89 -22.95
C VAL A 19 5.89 0.52 -23.14
N GLU A 20 6.35 -0.13 -22.06
CA GLU A 20 6.90 -1.49 -22.13
C GLU A 20 5.86 -2.50 -22.67
N ARG A 21 4.61 -2.40 -22.21
CA ARG A 21 3.55 -3.36 -22.55
C ARG A 21 2.90 -3.10 -23.91
N HIS A 22 2.79 -1.85 -24.32
CA HIS A 22 1.96 -1.45 -25.46
C HIS A 22 2.72 -0.71 -26.56
N GLY A 23 3.98 -0.31 -26.33
CA GLY A 23 4.86 0.30 -27.31
C GLY A 23 5.20 1.76 -27.05
N SER A 24 6.30 2.22 -27.65
CA SER A 24 6.88 3.56 -27.45
C SER A 24 6.02 4.72 -27.94
N PHE A 25 5.07 4.49 -28.84
CA PHE A 25 4.16 5.55 -29.34
C PHE A 25 3.31 6.19 -28.23
N LEU A 26 3.17 5.52 -27.08
CA LEU A 26 2.46 6.08 -25.92
C LEU A 26 3.23 7.21 -25.23
N GLN A 27 4.55 7.30 -25.41
CA GLN A 27 5.38 8.28 -24.72
C GLN A 27 5.01 9.72 -25.12
N GLU A 28 4.75 9.95 -26.40
CA GLU A 28 4.35 11.28 -26.93
C GLU A 28 2.89 11.64 -26.58
N LYS A 29 2.08 10.64 -26.22
CA LYS A 29 0.65 10.80 -25.88
C LYS A 29 0.39 10.79 -24.38
N SER A 30 1.42 10.74 -23.54
CA SER A 30 1.27 10.59 -22.10
C SER A 30 1.79 11.79 -21.35
N SER A 31 1.11 12.15 -20.27
CA SER A 31 1.56 13.16 -19.30
C SER A 31 1.25 12.73 -17.89
N THR A 32 2.04 13.23 -16.94
CA THR A 32 1.88 12.93 -15.52
C THR A 32 1.35 14.14 -14.76
N ILE A 33 0.31 13.92 -13.96
CA ILE A 33 -0.16 14.87 -12.95
C ILE A 33 -0.07 14.17 -11.60
N SER A 34 0.90 14.55 -10.77
CA SER A 34 1.10 13.96 -9.45
C SER A 34 -0.18 14.05 -8.62
N GLN A 35 -0.51 12.94 -7.95
CA GLN A 35 -1.64 12.91 -7.05
C GLN A 35 -1.38 13.84 -5.85
N GLY A 36 -2.23 14.85 -5.67
CA GLY A 36 -2.20 15.71 -4.49
C GLY A 36 -2.70 15.00 -3.23
N PHE A 37 -2.39 15.56 -2.07
CA PHE A 37 -2.97 15.17 -0.78
C PHE A 37 -3.65 16.39 -0.13
N PRO A 38 -4.72 16.21 0.66
CA PRO A 38 -5.35 17.32 1.38
C PRO A 38 -4.36 17.99 2.33
N ALA A 39 -4.14 19.30 2.20
CA ALA A 39 -3.14 20.05 2.97
C ALA A 39 -3.45 20.14 4.48
N THR A 40 -4.70 19.94 4.88
CA THR A 40 -5.14 20.01 6.27
C THR A 40 -5.08 18.64 6.93
N VAL A 41 -3.89 18.20 7.30
CA VAL A 41 -3.72 17.12 8.28
C VAL A 41 -3.10 17.76 9.52
N SER A 42 -3.87 17.87 10.61
CA SER A 42 -3.35 18.37 11.87
C SER A 42 -2.26 17.42 12.35
N THR A 43 -1.01 17.85 12.25
CA THR A 43 0.13 17.15 12.86
C THR A 43 0.13 17.46 14.34
N GLU A 44 -0.76 16.79 15.09
CA GLU A 44 -0.58 16.72 16.53
C GLU A 44 0.79 16.08 16.80
N ARG A 45 1.65 16.81 17.51
CA ARG A 45 2.92 16.26 18.01
C ARG A 45 2.59 15.14 18.99
N ARG A 46 2.52 13.92 18.48
CA ARG A 46 2.40 12.73 19.32
C ARG A 46 3.73 12.51 20.03
N SER A 47 3.65 12.18 21.31
CA SER A 47 4.79 11.79 22.14
C SER A 47 5.57 10.65 21.46
N ALA A 48 6.87 10.53 21.76
CA ALA A 48 7.66 9.39 21.29
C ALA A 48 6.93 8.08 21.65
N ASN A 49 6.71 7.23 20.65
CA ASN A 49 6.02 5.96 20.85
C ASN A 49 6.88 5.10 21.80
N ALA A 50 6.26 4.58 22.87
CA ALA A 50 6.92 3.63 23.78
C ALA A 50 7.23 2.28 23.11
N LYS A 51 6.58 2.00 21.97
CA LYS A 51 6.67 0.74 21.22
C LYS A 51 6.73 0.99 19.72
N PHE A 52 7.53 0.18 19.01
CA PHE A 52 7.60 0.26 17.56
C PHE A 52 6.27 -0.19 16.94
N SER A 53 5.58 0.73 16.26
CA SER A 53 4.23 0.51 15.75
C SER A 53 4.17 0.68 14.24
N ILE A 54 3.58 -0.28 13.56
CA ILE A 54 3.37 -0.32 12.12
C ILE A 54 1.86 -0.31 11.87
N CYS A 55 1.40 0.50 10.91
CA CYS A 55 0.01 0.53 10.48
C CYS A 55 -0.06 0.34 8.96
N PHE A 56 -0.75 -0.71 8.52
CA PHE A 56 -1.09 -0.93 7.12
C PHE A 56 -2.54 -0.54 6.88
N THR A 57 -2.74 0.43 5.99
CA THR A 57 -4.06 0.84 5.51
C THR A 57 -4.16 0.51 4.03
N GLY A 58 -5.15 -0.28 3.64
CA GLY A 58 -5.36 -0.69 2.26
C GLY A 58 -5.81 -2.15 2.11
N SER A 59 -5.72 -2.66 0.90
CA SER A 59 -6.04 -4.06 0.59
C SER A 59 -4.79 -4.79 0.14
N PHE A 60 -4.58 -6.00 0.64
CA PHE A 60 -3.58 -6.92 0.10
C PHE A 60 -4.06 -7.51 -1.24
N TYR A 61 -3.12 -7.68 -2.15
CA TYR A 61 -3.31 -8.44 -3.38
C TYR A 61 -2.33 -9.63 -3.36
N ALA A 62 -2.78 -10.80 -3.79
CA ALA A 62 -1.99 -12.03 -3.68
C ALA A 62 -0.63 -11.91 -4.39
N ASP A 63 -0.66 -11.33 -5.60
CA ASP A 63 0.50 -11.22 -6.49
C ASP A 63 1.12 -9.81 -6.50
N PHE A 64 0.56 -8.88 -5.72
CA PHE A 64 1.04 -7.50 -5.64
C PHE A 64 0.98 -7.00 -4.20
N ARG A 65 2.14 -6.71 -3.60
CA ARG A 65 2.28 -6.51 -2.13
C ARG A 65 1.86 -7.78 -1.37
N SER A 66 2.53 -8.89 -1.71
CA SER A 66 2.18 -10.23 -1.25
C SER A 66 2.09 -10.33 0.29
N PRO A 67 0.91 -10.62 0.86
CA PRO A 67 0.77 -10.77 2.30
C PRO A 67 1.55 -11.96 2.85
N ALA A 68 1.78 -12.99 2.03
CA ALA A 68 2.55 -14.16 2.43
C ALA A 68 4.04 -13.80 2.67
N GLN A 69 4.64 -13.03 1.77
CA GLN A 69 6.02 -12.56 1.93
C GLN A 69 6.16 -11.67 3.17
N LEU A 70 5.18 -10.79 3.41
CA LEU A 70 5.17 -9.96 4.62
C LEU A 70 5.06 -10.79 5.89
N ALA A 71 4.16 -11.77 5.94
CA ALA A 71 4.02 -12.67 7.09
C ALA A 71 5.32 -13.45 7.37
N THR A 72 6.02 -13.91 6.32
CA THR A 72 7.33 -14.56 6.46
C THR A 72 8.38 -13.61 7.05
N ALA A 73 8.45 -12.37 6.56
CA ALA A 73 9.38 -11.37 7.08
C ALA A 73 9.11 -11.04 8.56
N LEU A 74 7.82 -10.91 8.94
CA LEU A 74 7.43 -10.64 10.33
C LEU A 74 7.77 -11.81 11.27
N ARG A 75 7.67 -13.05 10.80
CA ARG A 75 8.13 -14.22 11.57
C ARG A 75 9.64 -14.23 11.75
N ALA A 76 10.41 -13.70 10.80
CA ALA A 76 11.87 -13.70 10.90
C ALA A 76 12.42 -12.68 11.91
N VAL A 77 11.59 -11.74 12.39
CA VAL A 77 11.98 -10.69 13.35
C VAL A 77 11.43 -10.96 14.76
N GLU A 78 11.51 -12.21 15.24
CA GLU A 78 10.91 -12.65 16.51
C GLU A 78 11.35 -11.86 17.76
N ASP A 79 12.54 -11.25 17.71
CA ASP A 79 13.16 -10.46 18.78
C ASP A 79 12.70 -9.00 18.82
N LEU A 80 11.95 -8.55 17.81
CA LEU A 80 11.45 -7.18 17.74
C LEU A 80 10.09 -7.09 18.46
N ASP A 81 10.01 -6.29 19.52
CA ASP A 81 8.72 -5.97 20.13
C ASP A 81 7.97 -4.90 19.30
N PHE A 82 7.04 -5.36 18.45
CA PHE A 82 6.25 -4.48 17.59
C PHE A 82 4.75 -4.64 17.78
N GLN A 83 4.01 -3.63 17.35
CA GLN A 83 2.57 -3.71 17.11
C GLN A 83 2.32 -3.46 15.62
N PHE A 84 1.62 -4.36 14.95
CA PHE A 84 1.29 -4.23 13.53
C PHE A 84 -0.22 -4.31 13.33
N GLN A 85 -0.83 -3.18 12.95
CA GLN A 85 -2.26 -3.06 12.73
C GLN A 85 -2.57 -3.08 11.23
N ILE A 86 -3.48 -3.97 10.83
CA ILE A 86 -3.94 -4.13 9.46
C ILE A 86 -5.40 -3.62 9.40
N ILE A 87 -5.61 -2.53 8.66
CA ILE A 87 -6.90 -1.85 8.51
C ILE A 87 -7.33 -1.91 7.04
N GLY A 88 -8.56 -2.39 6.81
CA GLY A 88 -9.13 -2.59 5.48
C GLY A 88 -9.77 -3.98 5.32
N ASN A 89 -10.22 -4.29 4.11
CA ASN A 89 -10.85 -5.58 3.79
C ASN A 89 -9.78 -6.66 3.53
N ASN A 90 -9.20 -7.20 4.60
CA ASN A 90 -8.06 -8.14 4.53
C ASN A 90 -8.31 -9.49 5.22
N ASP A 91 -9.54 -9.76 5.70
CA ASP A 91 -9.83 -10.93 6.54
C ASP A 91 -9.47 -12.27 5.90
N ARG A 92 -9.59 -12.38 4.58
CA ARG A 92 -9.20 -13.58 3.82
C ARG A 92 -7.71 -13.96 3.99
N PHE A 93 -6.87 -13.01 4.38
CA PHE A 93 -5.43 -13.23 4.59
C PHE A 93 -5.05 -13.46 6.05
N LYS A 94 -6.00 -13.33 6.99
CA LYS A 94 -5.77 -13.55 8.42
C LYS A 94 -5.04 -14.88 8.73
N PRO A 95 -5.37 -16.02 8.07
CA PRO A 95 -4.65 -17.28 8.31
C PRO A 95 -3.14 -17.19 8.07
N LEU A 96 -2.67 -16.31 7.16
CA LEU A 96 -1.24 -16.14 6.89
C LEU A 96 -0.47 -15.54 8.08
N PHE A 97 -1.15 -14.81 8.96
CA PHE A 97 -0.54 -14.09 10.09
C PHE A 97 -0.81 -14.78 11.44
N GLU A 98 -1.46 -15.94 11.44
CA GLU A 98 -1.66 -16.71 12.67
C GLU A 98 -0.31 -17.09 13.30
N GLY A 99 -0.25 -16.98 14.62
CA GLY A 99 0.95 -17.22 15.42
C GLY A 99 1.96 -16.07 15.46
N ILE A 100 1.80 -15.01 14.66
CA ILE A 100 2.71 -13.86 14.69
C ILE A 100 2.29 -12.91 15.82
N ARG A 101 3.14 -12.75 16.83
CA ARG A 101 2.89 -11.85 17.96
C ARG A 101 2.82 -10.40 17.48
N GLY A 102 1.90 -9.62 18.07
CA GLY A 102 1.77 -8.19 17.79
C GLY A 102 1.00 -7.84 16.53
N VAL A 103 0.53 -8.82 15.73
CA VAL A 103 -0.30 -8.55 14.54
C VAL A 103 -1.78 -8.51 14.90
N GLU A 104 -2.47 -7.46 14.46
CA GLU A 104 -3.89 -7.24 14.74
C GLU A 104 -4.64 -6.83 13.46
N PHE A 105 -5.73 -7.55 13.17
CA PHE A 105 -6.66 -7.19 12.09
C PHE A 105 -7.81 -6.37 12.68
N LEU A 106 -7.89 -5.10 12.27
CA LEU A 106 -8.91 -4.17 12.76
C LEU A 106 -10.14 -4.07 11.83
N GLY A 107 -10.15 -4.85 10.74
CA GLY A 107 -11.20 -4.83 9.74
C GLY A 107 -11.29 -3.50 8.97
N GLN A 108 -12.37 -3.34 8.21
CA GLN A 108 -12.66 -2.10 7.51
C GLN A 108 -13.24 -1.07 8.48
N LYS A 109 -12.57 0.07 8.64
CA LYS A 109 -13.12 1.23 9.34
C LYS A 109 -13.89 2.10 8.36
N SER A 110 -15.11 2.53 8.68
CA SER A 110 -15.80 3.52 7.87
C SER A 110 -15.13 4.88 8.05
N HIS A 111 -14.92 5.59 6.96
CA HIS A 111 -14.69 7.03 7.02
C HIS A 111 -16.06 7.66 7.30
N GLY A 112 -16.29 8.02 8.57
CA GLY A 112 -17.42 8.87 8.96
C GLY A 112 -17.26 10.28 8.43
#